data_AF-A0A7V3D587-F1
#
_entry.id   AF-A0A7V3D587-F1
#
_cell.length_a   1.000
_cell.length_b   1.000
_cell.length_c   1.000
_cell.angle_alpha   90.00
_cell.angle_beta   90.00
_cell.angle_gamma   90.00
#
_symmetry.space_group_name_H-M   'P 1'
#
loop_
_entity.id
_entity.type
_entity.pdbx_description
1 polymer ?
#
loop_
_entity_poly.entity_id
_entity_poly.type
_entity_poly.pdbx_seq_one_letter_code
_entity_poly.pdbx_strand_id
1 'polypeptide(L)' 'MRDLKPTDLPELNRILEATGAFTAAEVEIAMELLDIVVAKPEQPDYLVAVAEDAGKIMGYILYGPVPLTEGNFDIYWIA' A
#
# COMPACT_ATOMS: atom_id res chain seq x y z
N MET A 1 -13.11 0.51 1.78
CA MET A 1 -11.71 0.07 1.82
C MET A 1 -11.59 -1.10 2.79
N ARG A 2 -10.63 -1.99 2.59
CA ARG A 2 -10.37 -3.18 3.42
C ARG A 2 -8.87 -3.43 3.56
N ASP A 3 -8.50 -4.36 4.42
CA ASP A 3 -7.10 -4.77 4.59
C ASP A 3 -6.54 -5.39 3.30
N LEU A 4 -5.24 -5.21 3.11
CA LEU A 4 -4.45 -5.82 2.05
C LEU A 4 -4.43 -7.34 2.16
N LYS A 5 -4.59 -8.03 1.03
CA LYS A 5 -4.42 -9.48 0.92
C LYS A 5 -3.26 -9.78 -0.03
N PRO A 6 -2.55 -10.91 0.16
CA PRO A 6 -1.51 -11.34 -0.78
C PRO A 6 -1.99 -11.42 -2.24
N THR A 7 -3.27 -11.74 -2.45
CA THR A 7 -3.88 -11.85 -3.77
C THR A 7 -4.06 -10.51 -4.50
N ASP A 8 -3.95 -9.39 -3.80
CA ASP A 8 -4.12 -8.05 -4.39
C ASP A 8 -2.83 -7.54 -5.06
N LEU A 9 -1.66 -8.06 -4.65
CA LEU A 9 -0.34 -7.57 -5.06
C LEU A 9 -0.17 -7.46 -6.59
N PRO A 10 -0.60 -8.45 -7.42
CA PRO A 10 -0.45 -8.32 -8.86
C PRO A 10 -1.25 -7.16 -9.47
N GLU A 11 -2.47 -6.91 -8.98
CA GLU A 11 -3.28 -5.80 -9.47
C GLU A 11 -2.79 -4.45 -8.93
N LEU A 12 -2.28 -4.40 -7.69
CA LEU A 12 -1.67 -3.18 -7.16
C LEU A 12 -0.39 -2.80 -7.91
N ASN A 13 0.46 -3.76 -8.28
CA ASN A 13 1.61 -3.50 -9.16
C ASN A 13 1.16 -2.92 -10.51
N ARG A 14 0.11 -3.52 -11.10
CA ARG A 14 -0.46 -3.05 -12.37
C ARG A 14 -0.98 -1.62 -12.26
N ILE A 15 -1.66 -1.28 -11.16
CA ILE A 15 -2.18 0.08 -10.91
C ILE A 15 -1.01 1.07 -10.78
N LEU A 16 0.00 0.74 -9.95
CA LEU A 16 1.19 1.56 -9.76
C LEU A 16 1.87 1.92 -11.08
N GLU A 17 2.14 0.92 -11.92
CA GLU A 17 2.72 1.11 -13.25
C GLU A 17 1.80 1.92 -14.18
N ALA A 18 0.50 1.62 -14.19
CA ALA A 18 -0.47 2.25 -15.08
C ALA A 18 -0.74 3.73 -14.75
N THR A 19 -0.49 4.16 -13.50
CA THR A 19 -0.62 5.58 -13.14
C THR A 19 0.40 6.46 -13.89
N GLY A 20 1.57 5.91 -14.22
CA GLY A 20 2.71 6.67 -14.76
C GLY A 20 3.26 7.74 -13.81
N ALA A 21 2.84 7.75 -12.54
CA ALA A 21 3.24 8.73 -11.54
C ALA A 21 4.55 8.35 -10.84
N PHE A 22 4.96 7.08 -10.93
CA PHE A 22 6.11 6.52 -10.22
C PHE A 22 7.18 6.05 -11.21
N THR A 23 8.43 6.26 -10.83
CA THR A 23 9.60 5.63 -11.47
C THR A 23 9.63 4.12 -11.17
N ALA A 24 10.38 3.35 -11.96
CA ALA A 24 10.51 1.91 -11.74
C ALA A 24 11.02 1.58 -10.32
N ALA A 25 11.98 2.35 -9.81
CA ALA A 25 12.50 2.17 -8.45
C ALA A 25 11.45 2.47 -7.37
N GLU A 26 10.59 3.47 -7.58
CA GLU A 26 9.49 3.77 -6.65
C GLU A 26 8.41 2.69 -6.66
N VAL A 27 8.12 2.09 -7.82
CA VAL A 27 7.22 0.93 -7.91
C VAL A 27 7.81 -0.27 -7.17
N GLU A 28 9.10 -0.57 -7.38
CA GLU A 28 9.79 -1.66 -6.67
C GLU A 28 9.70 -1.48 -5.15
N ILE A 29 10.02 -0.29 -4.64
CA ILE A 29 9.94 0.03 -3.20
C ILE A 29 8.50 -0.10 -2.68
N ALA A 30 7.51 0.41 -3.42
CA ALA A 30 6.11 0.28 -3.03
C ALA A 30 5.70 -1.19 -2.90
N MET A 31 6.12 -2.04 -3.84
CA MET A 31 5.84 -3.48 -3.79
C MET A 31 6.55 -4.18 -2.62
N GLU A 32 7.81 -3.83 -2.33
CA GLU A 32 8.52 -4.36 -1.15
C GLU A 32 7.79 -4.02 0.17
N LEU A 33 7.25 -2.80 0.30
CA LEU A 33 6.50 -2.39 1.49
C LEU A 33 5.17 -3.13 1.60
N LEU A 34 4.45 -3.32 0.48
CA LEU A 34 3.23 -4.13 0.46
C LEU A 34 3.51 -5.59 0.87
N ASP A 35 4.62 -6.17 0.40
CA ASP A 35 5.06 -7.50 0.80
C ASP A 35 5.39 -7.59 2.29
N ILE A 36 6.02 -6.58 2.87
CA ILE A 36 6.30 -6.51 4.32
C ILE A 36 5.00 -6.55 5.12
N VAL A 37 4.00 -5.75 4.73
CA VAL A 37 2.69 -5.70 5.40
C VAL A 37 1.99 -7.04 5.36
N VAL A 38 2.04 -7.74 4.22
CA VAL A 38 1.47 -9.08 4.06
C VAL A 38 2.24 -10.13 4.88
N ALA A 39 3.57 -10.08 4.86
CA ALA A 39 4.42 -11.09 5.48
C ALA A 39 4.49 -10.96 7.01
N LYS A 40 4.31 -9.75 7.55
CA LYS A 40 4.44 -9.43 8.98
C LYS A 40 3.24 -8.60 9.45
N PRO A 41 2.03 -9.17 9.57
CA PRO A 41 0.83 -8.41 9.94
C PRO A 41 0.91 -7.72 11.31
N GLU A 42 1.85 -8.12 12.19
CA GLU A 42 2.09 -7.54 13.50
C GLU A 42 2.98 -6.29 13.50
N GLN A 43 3.61 -5.94 12.38
CA GLN A 43 4.45 -4.74 12.32
C GLN A 43 3.57 -3.47 12.41
N PRO A 44 3.98 -2.45 13.19
CA PRO A 44 3.14 -1.28 13.45
C PRO A 44 3.41 -0.10 12.50
N ASP A 45 4.47 -0.17 11.69
CA ASP A 45 5.04 0.99 10.99
C ASP A 45 4.31 1.29 9.67
N TYR A 46 3.76 0.27 9.03
CA TYR A 46 3.10 0.36 7.73
C TYR A 46 1.66 -0.15 7.77
N LEU A 47 0.72 0.66 7.30
CA LEU A 47 -0.69 0.32 7.25
C LEU A 47 -1.15 0.45 5.80
N VAL A 48 -1.88 -0.54 5.32
CA VAL A 48 -2.39 -0.54 3.94
C VAL A 48 -3.90 -0.73 3.95
N ALA A 49 -4.59 0.17 3.26
CA ALA A 49 -6.01 0.01 2.95
C ALA A 49 -6.21 -0.06 1.44
N VAL A 50 -6.91 -1.09 0.99
CA VAL A 50 -7.21 -1.34 -0.42
C VAL A 50 -8.63 -0.88 -0.74
N ALA A 51 -8.77 -0.09 -1.81
CA ALA A 51 -10.05 0.28 -2.38
C ALA A 51 -10.51 -0.83 -3.33
N GLU A 52 -11.70 -1.38 -3.08
CA GLU A 52 -12.32 -2.41 -3.89
C GLU A 52 -13.74 -1.98 -4.24
N ASP A 53 -14.12 -2.18 -5.50
CA ASP A 53 -15.50 -2.04 -5.98
C ASP A 53 -15.91 -3.28 -6.77
N ALA A 54 -17.01 -3.92 -6.37
CA ALA A 54 -17.54 -5.14 -6.99
C ALA A 54 -16.49 -6.26 -7.25
N GLY A 55 -15.56 -6.48 -6.31
CA GLY A 55 -14.49 -7.48 -6.46
C GLY A 55 -13.29 -7.04 -7.29
N LYS A 56 -13.30 -5.80 -7.80
CA LYS A 56 -12.18 -5.21 -8.55
C LYS A 56 -11.38 -4.27 -7.66
N ILE A 57 -10.07 -4.42 -7.70
CA ILE A 57 -9.15 -3.51 -7.02
C ILE A 57 -9.11 -2.19 -7.80
N MET A 58 -9.40 -1.10 -7.09
CA MET A 58 -9.48 0.25 -7.65
C MET A 58 -8.29 1.12 -7.25
N GLY A 59 -7.54 0.70 -6.23
CA GLY A 59 -6.38 1.41 -5.73
C GLY A 59 -6.03 1.03 -4.30
N TYR A 60 -5.04 1.69 -3.73
CA TYR A 60 -4.64 1.52 -2.33
C TYR A 60 -4.04 2.79 -1.74
N ILE A 61 -3.94 2.81 -0.42
CA ILE A 61 -3.14 3.78 0.32
C ILE A 61 -2.20 3.03 1.28
N LEU A 62 -0.95 3.46 1.34
CA LEU A 62 0.06 3.03 2.30
C LEU A 62 0.46 4.23 3.16
N TYR A 63 0.32 4.08 4.46
CA TYR A 63 0.51 5.15 5.44
C TYR A 63 1.05 4.57 6.75
N GLY A 64 1.60 5.42 7.62
CA GLY A 64 2.19 4.97 8.88
C GLY A 64 2.14 6.03 9.96
N PRO A 65 2.17 5.65 11.25
CA PRO A 65 2.19 6.60 12.35
C PRO A 65 3.50 7.40 12.35
N VAL A 66 3.42 8.69 12.65
CA VAL A 66 4.63 9.52 12.83
C VAL A 66 5.26 9.18 14.17
N PRO A 67 6.53 8.73 14.22
CA PRO A 67 7.19 8.34 15.47
C PRO A 67 7.15 9.46 16.52
N LEU A 68 6.95 9.07 17.78
CA LEU A 68 6.87 9.98 18.94
C LEU A 68 5.70 10.98 18.89
N THR A 69 4.64 10.66 18.14
CA THR A 69 3.39 11.43 18.14
C THR A 69 2.19 10.55 18.44
N GLU A 70 1.08 11.16 18.84
CA GLU A 70 -0.20 10.47 19.04
C GLU A 70 -1.19 10.94 17.98
N GLY A 71 -1.72 10.00 17.19
CA GLY A 71 -2.76 10.26 16.20
C GLY A 71 -2.31 10.95 14.90
N ASN A 72 -1.01 11.17 14.67
CA ASN A 72 -0.51 11.69 13.40
C ASN A 72 0.03 10.58 12.51
N PHE A 73 -0.26 10.68 11.21
CA PHE A 73 0.11 9.70 10.20
C PHE A 73 0.62 10.39 8.95
N ASP A 74 1.64 9.81 8.34
CA ASP A 74 2.13 10.22 7.02
C ASP A 74 1.58 9.26 5.96
N ILE A 75 1.17 9.81 4.83
CA ILE A 75 0.83 9.03 3.64
C ILE A 75 2.11 8.86 2.83
N TYR A 76 2.53 7.62 2.64
CA TYR A 76 3.72 7.30 1.87
C TYR A 76 3.39 7.06 0.39
N TRP A 77 2.37 6.25 0.09
CA TRP A 77 1.90 5.99 -1.29
C TRP A 77 0.38 5.97 -1.40
N ILE A 78 -0.10 6.39 -2.57
CA ILE A 78 -1.50 6.23 -3.01
C ILE A 78 -1.52 6.05 -4.54
N ALA A 79 -2.26 5.06 -5.02
CA ALA A 79 -2.43 4.77 -6.43
C ALA A 79 -3.79 4.15 -6.72
#